data_AF-A0A2I1CV12-F1
#
_entry.id   AF-A0A2I1CV12-F1
#
_cell.length_a   1.000
_cell.length_b   1.000
_cell.length_c   1.000
_cell.angle_alpha   90.00
_cell.angle_beta   90.00
_cell.angle_gamma   90.00
#
_symmetry.space_group_name_H-M   'P 1'
#
loop_
_entity.id
_entity.type
_entity.pdbx_description
1 polymer ?
#
loop_
_entity_poly.entity_id
_entity_poly.type
_entity_poly.pdbx_seq_one_letter_code
_entity_poly.pdbx_strand_id
1 'polypeptide(L)'
;MAMEMCGASISTTTRCTVSPLVISHEAALGGSLHLSLSLPSPRPHPQKPPPNNNNNNNNNSTKTDPIITNHALPLNNRPPPPLLKTILPTTNTTSHTHLALTATAATAITAITALLLPRIHNDYLTYLSYGPGGTPHNVLGWLIATLARPFGSEMLSTEPYDRRILADGETKSYLAGKDLIRRQERPAMGWHVVPQRQLSDFASGNIREKLINGFTALAAQNPHLTKLAPSNLEAHADGLFVADGVVLPSARKQLLKGEIAHIHRMKDASVHVLLAPADCKKVFEAGWGQRHPLSGVGLPQALGGGVFVLPAEYVFVYAPRTGEGLVLVMDIVRAGVAYMTNSNEVH
;
A
#
# COMPACT_ATOMS: atom_id res chain seq x y z
N MET A 1 -38.56 45.84 37.06
CA MET A 1 -38.83 47.14 37.69
C MET A 1 -39.15 46.85 39.15
N ALA A 2 -38.45 47.51 40.09
CA ALA A 2 -38.26 47.17 41.51
C ALA A 2 -37.44 45.87 41.74
N MET A 3 -36.48 45.74 42.67
CA MET A 3 -36.11 46.55 43.85
C MET A 3 -34.67 46.19 44.29
N GLU A 4 -33.98 47.15 44.91
CA GLU A 4 -32.82 47.09 45.83
C GLU A 4 -32.81 45.89 46.83
N MET A 5 -31.74 45.41 47.50
CA MET A 5 -30.55 46.00 48.14
C MET A 5 -29.57 44.89 48.66
N CYS A 6 -28.34 45.30 49.02
CA CYS A 6 -27.34 44.68 49.95
C CYS A 6 -26.66 43.33 49.56
N GLY A 7 -25.36 43.10 49.77
CA GLY A 7 -24.29 43.89 50.39
C GLY A 7 -23.00 43.05 50.57
N ALA A 8 -21.94 43.75 51.00
CA ALA A 8 -20.69 43.28 51.63
C ALA A 8 -19.56 42.64 50.79
N SER A 9 -18.47 43.43 50.71
CA SER A 9 -17.08 43.09 50.43
C SER A 9 -16.44 42.36 51.64
N ILE A 10 -15.54 41.39 51.40
CA ILE A 10 -14.32 41.12 52.18
C ILE A 10 -13.34 40.32 51.32
N SER A 11 -12.11 40.82 51.29
CA SER A 11 -10.92 40.28 50.66
C SER A 11 -10.18 39.34 51.64
N THR A 12 -9.82 38.14 51.20
CA THR A 12 -8.81 37.32 51.90
C THR A 12 -7.93 36.60 50.88
N THR A 13 -6.67 37.04 50.80
CA THR A 13 -5.59 36.45 50.00
C THR A 13 -4.92 35.35 50.83
N THR A 14 -4.92 34.10 50.34
CA THR A 14 -4.13 33.01 50.93
C THR A 14 -2.99 32.65 49.98
N ARG A 15 -1.76 33.00 50.40
CA ARG A 15 -0.50 32.53 49.81
C ARG A 15 -0.23 31.10 50.26
N CYS A 16 -0.07 30.17 49.32
CA CYS A 16 0.54 28.87 49.57
C CYS A 16 2.01 28.90 49.12
N THR A 17 2.91 28.70 50.08
CA THR A 17 4.33 28.43 49.90
C THR A 17 4.53 26.94 49.62
N VAL A 18 5.31 26.59 48.58
CA VAL A 18 5.86 25.23 48.42
C VAL A 18 7.35 25.35 48.07
N SER A 19 8.16 24.70 48.90
CA SER A 19 9.62 24.62 48.83
C SER A 19 10.11 23.76 47.65
N PRO A 20 11.33 24.00 47.12
CA PRO A 20 11.91 23.17 46.07
C PRO A 20 12.53 21.90 46.65
N LEU A 21 12.19 20.74 46.07
CA LEU A 21 12.80 19.46 46.38
C LEU A 21 14.04 19.24 45.50
N VAL A 22 15.19 19.19 46.16
CA VAL A 22 16.48 18.74 45.61
C VAL A 22 16.48 17.21 45.60
N ILE A 23 16.77 16.59 44.46
CA ILE A 23 17.13 15.16 44.41
C ILE A 23 18.40 15.00 43.57
N SER A 24 19.34 14.32 44.21
CA SER A 24 20.75 14.13 43.88
C SER A 24 20.99 13.20 42.71
N HIS A 25 22.11 13.43 42.02
CA HIS A 25 22.78 12.51 41.14
C HIS A 25 23.47 11.40 41.97
N GLU A 26 23.16 10.14 41.71
CA GLU A 26 24.02 9.02 42.08
C GLU A 26 24.24 8.10 40.87
N ALA A 27 25.52 7.87 40.58
CA ALA A 27 26.00 6.90 39.61
C ALA A 27 26.26 5.58 40.34
N ALA A 28 25.79 4.46 39.76
CA ALA A 28 26.18 3.13 40.21
C ALA A 28 26.49 2.22 39.01
N LEU A 29 27.69 1.65 39.11
CA LEU A 29 28.35 0.70 38.23
C LEU A 29 27.66 -0.68 38.17
N GLY A 30 27.87 -1.39 37.07
CA GLY A 30 28.14 -2.83 37.10
C GLY A 30 26.97 -3.77 36.75
N GLY A 31 26.97 -4.33 35.54
CA GLY A 31 26.11 -5.44 35.17
C GLY A 31 26.46 -6.01 33.80
N SER A 32 27.40 -6.95 33.76
CA SER A 32 27.83 -7.66 32.56
C SER A 32 26.74 -8.63 32.09
N LEU A 33 26.18 -8.41 30.89
CA LEU A 33 25.21 -9.31 30.24
C LEU A 33 25.98 -10.31 29.37
N HIS A 34 26.06 -11.55 29.83
CA HIS A 34 26.56 -12.69 29.07
C HIS A 34 25.42 -13.23 28.19
N LEU A 35 25.45 -12.94 26.89
CA LEU A 35 24.46 -13.42 25.91
C LEU A 35 24.93 -14.76 25.32
N SER A 36 24.45 -15.87 25.87
CA SER A 36 24.68 -17.21 25.30
C SER A 36 23.73 -17.43 24.11
N LEU A 37 24.26 -17.37 22.89
CA LEU A 37 23.55 -17.81 21.68
C LEU A 37 23.55 -19.34 21.60
N SER A 38 22.39 -19.96 21.81
CA SER A 38 22.13 -21.35 21.41
C SER A 38 21.59 -21.38 19.97
N LEU A 39 22.41 -21.86 19.04
CA LEU A 39 22.02 -22.12 17.64
C LEU A 39 21.18 -23.42 17.56
N PRO A 40 20.02 -23.43 16.87
CA PRO A 40 19.31 -24.67 16.56
C PRO A 40 19.90 -25.37 15.31
N SER A 41 20.04 -26.70 15.41
CA SER A 41 20.53 -27.60 14.35
C SER A 41 19.67 -27.60 13.08
N PRO A 42 20.26 -27.85 11.90
CA PRO A 42 19.54 -27.85 10.62
C PRO A 42 18.72 -29.14 10.43
N ARG A 43 17.47 -28.99 9.99
CA ARG A 43 16.60 -30.10 9.54
C ARG A 43 16.83 -30.41 8.05
N PRO A 44 16.64 -31.66 7.60
CA PRO A 44 17.12 -32.14 6.30
C PRO A 44 16.18 -31.78 5.13
N HIS A 45 16.77 -31.66 3.94
CA HIS A 45 16.11 -31.36 2.67
C HIS A 45 15.18 -32.49 2.18
N PRO A 46 14.03 -32.18 1.52
CA PRO A 46 13.21 -33.18 0.85
C PRO A 46 13.80 -33.58 -0.52
N GLN A 47 13.77 -34.89 -0.79
CA GLN A 47 14.18 -35.52 -2.05
C GLN A 47 13.22 -35.19 -3.21
N LYS A 48 13.80 -35.10 -4.42
CA LYS A 48 13.13 -34.83 -5.70
C LYS A 48 12.61 -36.14 -6.32
N PRO A 49 11.37 -36.21 -6.84
CA PRO A 49 10.91 -37.40 -7.58
C PRO A 49 11.40 -37.41 -9.05
N PRO A 50 11.48 -38.59 -9.70
CA PRO A 50 12.08 -38.77 -11.02
C PRO A 50 11.14 -38.37 -12.18
N PRO A 51 11.67 -38.16 -13.40
CA PRO A 51 10.87 -37.71 -14.54
C PRO A 51 10.07 -38.84 -15.17
N ASN A 52 8.81 -38.54 -15.50
CA ASN A 52 7.91 -39.40 -16.26
C ASN A 52 8.11 -39.16 -17.77
N ASN A 53 8.40 -40.23 -18.49
CA ASN A 53 8.66 -40.27 -19.92
C ASN A 53 7.38 -40.77 -20.61
N ASN A 54 6.75 -39.96 -21.45
CA ASN A 54 5.68 -40.42 -22.34
C ASN A 54 5.79 -39.72 -23.71
N ASN A 55 6.44 -40.43 -24.63
CA ASN A 55 6.32 -40.24 -26.07
C ASN A 55 4.97 -40.79 -26.54
N ASN A 56 4.28 -40.05 -27.40
CA ASN A 56 3.35 -40.64 -28.36
C ASN A 56 3.19 -39.78 -29.61
N ASN A 57 3.05 -40.50 -30.73
CA ASN A 57 2.63 -40.14 -32.08
C ASN A 57 3.77 -40.07 -33.10
N ASN A 58 3.98 -41.10 -33.91
CA ASN A 58 3.14 -41.67 -34.99
C ASN A 58 3.45 -41.02 -36.35
N ASN A 59 4.19 -41.82 -37.14
CA ASN A 59 3.83 -42.34 -38.45
C ASN A 59 4.07 -41.53 -39.74
N ASN A 60 4.73 -42.29 -40.63
CA ASN A 60 4.60 -42.38 -42.08
C ASN A 60 5.41 -41.40 -42.94
N SER A 61 6.02 -41.80 -44.05
CA SER A 61 6.32 -43.12 -44.64
C SER A 61 7.14 -42.83 -45.90
N THR A 62 8.13 -43.69 -46.20
CA THR A 62 8.60 -44.16 -47.54
C THR A 62 8.99 -43.12 -48.61
N LYS A 63 10.16 -43.11 -49.25
CA LYS A 63 11.07 -44.13 -49.85
C LYS A 63 11.15 -43.81 -51.35
N THR A 64 12.33 -43.49 -51.88
CA THR A 64 12.85 -43.95 -53.19
C THR A 64 14.29 -43.46 -53.44
N ASP A 65 15.20 -44.43 -53.60
CA ASP A 65 16.48 -44.35 -54.35
C ASP A 65 16.25 -45.04 -55.74
N PRO A 66 17.23 -45.25 -56.66
CA PRO A 66 18.54 -44.63 -56.95
C PRO A 66 18.80 -44.35 -58.47
N ILE A 67 20.02 -43.86 -58.73
CA ILE A 67 20.87 -43.80 -59.95
C ILE A 67 20.80 -45.04 -60.89
N ILE A 68 20.92 -44.88 -62.23
CA ILE A 68 21.83 -45.62 -63.18
C ILE A 68 21.93 -44.89 -64.56
N THR A 69 23.12 -44.99 -65.13
CA THR A 69 23.82 -44.50 -66.37
C THR A 69 23.24 -44.82 -67.76
N ASN A 70 23.70 -44.09 -68.80
CA ASN A 70 24.14 -44.68 -70.10
C ASN A 70 25.02 -43.74 -70.97
N HIS A 71 25.91 -44.38 -71.75
CA HIS A 71 26.95 -43.83 -72.64
C HIS A 71 26.47 -43.53 -74.09
N ALA A 72 27.24 -42.67 -74.79
CA ALA A 72 27.65 -42.70 -76.23
C ALA A 72 27.32 -41.46 -77.12
N LEU A 73 28.34 -41.08 -77.93
CA LEU A 73 28.63 -39.93 -78.82
C LEU A 73 27.93 -39.98 -80.23
N PRO A 74 28.19 -39.11 -81.26
CA PRO A 74 28.74 -37.73 -81.36
C PRO A 74 28.00 -36.76 -82.35
N LEU A 75 28.55 -35.53 -82.50
CA LEU A 75 28.51 -34.57 -83.64
C LEU A 75 27.21 -33.80 -83.98
N ASN A 76 27.23 -32.48 -83.73
CA ASN A 76 27.12 -31.52 -84.83
C ASN A 76 27.70 -30.14 -84.47
N ASN A 77 28.50 -29.58 -85.39
CA ASN A 77 29.19 -28.31 -85.27
C ASN A 77 28.25 -27.14 -85.60
N ARG A 78 28.06 -26.21 -84.66
CA ARG A 78 27.66 -24.82 -84.98
C ARG A 78 28.14 -23.88 -83.87
N PRO A 79 28.83 -22.77 -84.17
CA PRO A 79 29.21 -21.81 -83.14
C PRO A 79 27.96 -21.16 -82.53
N PRO A 80 27.88 -21.01 -81.20
CA PRO A 80 26.81 -20.23 -80.59
C PRO A 80 26.95 -18.75 -80.96
N PRO A 81 25.83 -18.03 -81.21
CA PRO A 81 25.85 -16.58 -81.37
C PRO A 81 26.36 -15.91 -80.10
N PRO A 82 26.88 -14.67 -80.17
CA PRO A 82 27.44 -13.99 -79.00
C PRO A 82 26.38 -13.90 -77.90
N LEU A 83 26.78 -14.32 -76.69
CA LEU A 83 26.00 -14.13 -75.47
C LEU A 83 25.75 -12.64 -75.29
N LEU A 84 24.53 -12.20 -75.58
CA LEU A 84 24.00 -10.97 -75.04
C LEU A 84 24.00 -11.15 -73.52
N LYS A 85 24.88 -10.46 -72.81
CA LYS A 85 24.78 -10.32 -71.35
C LYS A 85 23.44 -9.61 -71.10
N THR A 86 22.38 -10.39 -70.86
CA THR A 86 21.16 -9.89 -70.24
C THR A 86 21.57 -9.42 -68.86
N ILE A 87 21.87 -8.12 -68.75
CA ILE A 87 21.93 -7.43 -67.47
C ILE A 87 20.49 -7.46 -66.96
N LEU A 88 20.14 -8.45 -66.13
CA LEU A 88 18.95 -8.32 -65.32
C LEU A 88 19.15 -7.07 -64.46
N PRO A 89 18.22 -6.10 -64.45
CA PRO A 89 18.25 -5.06 -63.45
C PRO A 89 18.08 -5.75 -62.10
N THR A 90 19.17 -5.84 -61.32
CA THR A 90 19.08 -6.11 -59.89
C THR A 90 18.28 -4.97 -59.29
N THR A 91 17.02 -5.23 -59.01
CA THR A 91 16.10 -4.24 -58.48
C THR A 91 16.58 -3.81 -57.09
N ASN A 92 16.90 -2.51 -56.93
CA ASN A 92 17.21 -1.85 -55.66
C ASN A 92 16.03 -1.82 -54.66
N THR A 93 14.99 -2.63 -54.88
CA THR A 93 13.73 -2.59 -54.13
C THR A 93 13.92 -2.93 -52.65
N THR A 94 14.89 -3.77 -52.29
CA THR A 94 15.22 -4.10 -50.90
C THR A 94 15.78 -2.93 -50.10
N SER A 95 16.53 -2.00 -50.72
CA SER A 95 17.10 -0.87 -49.97
C SER A 95 16.05 0.18 -49.62
N HIS A 96 15.09 0.42 -50.51
CA HIS A 96 14.02 1.39 -50.30
C HIS A 96 12.96 0.92 -49.29
N THR A 97 12.64 -0.38 -49.24
CA THR A 97 11.70 -0.93 -48.25
C THR A 97 12.27 -0.92 -46.84
N HIS A 98 13.55 -1.24 -46.65
CA HIS A 98 14.20 -1.16 -45.34
C HIS A 98 14.36 0.31 -44.85
N LEU A 99 14.66 1.25 -45.75
CA LEU A 99 14.76 2.67 -45.39
C LEU A 99 13.39 3.29 -45.07
N ALA A 100 12.33 2.92 -45.81
CA ALA A 100 10.97 3.37 -45.54
C ALA A 100 10.41 2.75 -44.24
N LEU A 101 10.68 1.47 -43.97
CA LEU A 101 10.25 0.80 -42.74
C LEU A 101 10.96 1.37 -41.50
N THR A 102 12.27 1.65 -41.59
CA THR A 102 13.04 2.28 -40.51
C THR A 102 12.64 3.74 -40.26
N ALA A 103 12.40 4.52 -41.32
CA ALA A 103 11.89 5.89 -41.18
C ALA A 103 10.48 5.94 -40.58
N THR A 104 9.59 5.00 -40.94
CA THR A 104 8.23 4.90 -40.38
C THR A 104 8.27 4.43 -38.92
N ALA A 105 9.16 3.50 -38.57
CA ALA A 105 9.35 3.08 -37.18
C ALA A 105 9.92 4.22 -36.31
N ALA A 106 10.89 5.00 -36.81
CA ALA A 106 11.49 6.12 -36.09
C ALA A 106 10.50 7.27 -35.84
N THR A 107 9.63 7.60 -36.81
CA THR A 107 8.58 8.61 -36.63
C THR A 107 7.50 8.13 -35.66
N ALA A 108 7.11 6.85 -35.72
CA ALA A 108 6.18 6.26 -34.76
C ALA A 108 6.72 6.28 -33.33
N ILE A 109 8.00 5.90 -33.12
CA ILE A 109 8.65 5.99 -31.81
C ILE A 109 8.68 7.43 -31.32
N THR A 110 9.08 8.38 -32.16
CA THR A 110 9.13 9.81 -31.78
C THR A 110 7.76 10.34 -31.38
N ALA A 111 6.71 10.01 -32.14
CA ALA A 111 5.34 10.43 -31.84
C ALA A 111 4.81 9.79 -30.54
N ILE A 112 5.07 8.49 -30.33
CA ILE A 112 4.70 7.78 -29.10
C ILE A 112 5.44 8.38 -27.90
N THR A 113 6.75 8.61 -28.02
CA THR A 113 7.55 9.25 -26.97
C THR A 113 7.03 10.66 -26.66
N ALA A 114 6.76 11.49 -27.67
CA ALA A 114 6.23 12.83 -27.47
C ALA A 114 4.84 12.83 -26.78
N LEU A 115 4.01 11.81 -27.04
CA LEU A 115 2.68 11.67 -26.44
C LEU A 115 2.71 11.11 -25.02
N LEU A 116 3.63 10.17 -24.73
CA LEU A 116 3.69 9.46 -23.45
C LEU A 116 4.61 10.14 -22.44
N LEU A 117 5.71 10.76 -22.88
CA LEU A 117 6.72 11.33 -21.99
C LEU A 117 6.14 12.39 -21.03
N PRO A 118 5.28 13.33 -21.46
CA PRO A 118 4.65 14.27 -20.52
C PRO A 118 3.75 13.57 -19.50
N ARG A 119 3.07 12.49 -19.89
CA ARG A 119 2.19 11.72 -18.97
C ARG A 119 3.01 10.94 -17.95
N ILE A 120 4.07 10.27 -18.39
CA ILE A 120 5.00 9.54 -17.52
C ILE A 120 5.67 10.52 -16.55
N HIS A 121 6.13 11.67 -17.05
CA HIS A 121 6.72 12.71 -16.22
C HIS A 121 5.73 13.26 -15.19
N ASN A 122 4.48 13.56 -15.59
CA ASN A 122 3.47 14.05 -14.67
C ASN A 122 3.03 12.99 -13.65
N ASP A 123 2.94 11.72 -14.05
CA ASP A 123 2.66 10.59 -13.15
C ASP A 123 3.78 10.42 -12.11
N TYR A 124 5.03 10.51 -12.55
CA TYR A 124 6.19 10.52 -11.65
C TYR A 124 6.21 11.71 -10.70
N LEU A 125 5.94 12.94 -11.19
CA LEU A 125 5.82 14.11 -10.32
C LEU A 125 4.64 14.00 -9.35
N THR A 126 3.54 13.38 -9.78
CA THR A 126 2.41 13.09 -8.91
C THR A 126 2.82 12.12 -7.81
N TYR A 127 3.57 11.05 -8.14
CA TYR A 127 4.15 10.15 -7.15
C TYR A 127 5.08 10.87 -6.17
N LEU A 128 5.98 11.73 -6.65
CA LEU A 128 6.84 12.54 -5.77
C LEU A 128 6.04 13.52 -4.92
N SER A 129 4.89 14.01 -5.41
CA SER A 129 4.05 14.90 -4.61
C SER A 129 3.52 14.19 -3.35
N TYR A 130 3.43 12.85 -3.34
CA TYR A 130 2.90 12.06 -2.22
C TYR A 130 3.77 12.14 -0.97
N GLY A 131 5.01 12.58 -1.12
CA GLY A 131 6.03 12.56 -0.06
C GLY A 131 6.53 11.13 0.23
N PRO A 132 7.45 11.00 1.20
CA PRO A 132 7.93 9.70 1.65
C PRO A 132 6.78 8.79 2.12
N GLY A 133 6.97 7.48 2.04
CA GLY A 133 6.05 6.49 2.58
C GLY A 133 6.59 5.06 2.50
N GLY A 134 5.70 4.08 2.40
CA GLY A 134 6.11 2.66 2.40
C GLY A 134 7.00 2.24 1.22
N THR A 135 7.02 3.00 0.11
CA THR A 135 7.93 2.78 -1.03
C THR A 135 9.01 3.87 -1.10
N PRO A 136 10.20 3.56 -1.67
CA PRO A 136 11.29 4.53 -1.79
C PRO A 136 10.88 5.80 -2.54
N HIS A 137 11.15 6.98 -2.00
CA HIS A 137 10.74 8.25 -2.59
C HIS A 137 11.62 8.69 -3.79
N ASN A 138 11.63 7.89 -4.85
CA ASN A 138 12.44 8.07 -6.06
C ASN A 138 11.85 7.28 -7.25
N VAL A 139 12.57 7.21 -8.37
CA VAL A 139 12.14 6.51 -9.60
C VAL A 139 11.86 5.02 -9.36
N LEU A 140 12.62 4.36 -8.48
CA LEU A 140 12.42 2.94 -8.17
C LEU A 140 11.08 2.72 -7.46
N GLY A 141 10.77 3.55 -6.45
CA GLY A 141 9.48 3.44 -5.75
C GLY A 141 8.30 3.81 -6.64
N TRP A 142 8.45 4.78 -7.55
CA TRP A 142 7.45 5.07 -8.58
C TRP A 142 7.18 3.83 -9.43
N LEU A 143 8.22 3.17 -9.96
CA LEU A 143 8.06 1.97 -10.77
C LEU A 143 7.36 0.84 -9.99
N ILE A 144 7.75 0.60 -8.74
CA ILE A 144 7.09 -0.37 -7.85
C ILE A 144 5.60 -0.03 -7.70
N ALA A 145 5.29 1.24 -7.45
CA ALA A 145 3.93 1.71 -7.25
C ALA A 145 3.06 1.60 -8.50
N THR A 146 3.63 1.87 -9.68
CA THR A 146 2.98 1.69 -10.99
C THR A 146 2.72 0.21 -11.26
N LEU A 147 3.70 -0.66 -11.02
CA LEU A 147 3.57 -2.11 -11.24
C LEU A 147 2.65 -2.79 -10.21
N ALA A 148 2.46 -2.20 -9.03
CA ALA A 148 1.52 -2.70 -8.03
C ALA A 148 0.05 -2.42 -8.38
N ARG A 149 -0.22 -1.48 -9.30
CA ARG A 149 -1.58 -1.02 -9.64
C ARG A 149 -2.54 -2.12 -10.09
N PRO A 150 -2.16 -3.07 -10.97
CA PRO A 150 -3.07 -4.15 -11.41
C PRO A 150 -3.50 -5.10 -10.28
N PHE A 151 -2.81 -5.07 -9.14
CA PHE A 151 -3.14 -5.84 -7.95
C PHE A 151 -4.04 -5.07 -6.98
N GLY A 152 -4.40 -3.83 -7.29
CA GLY A 152 -5.34 -3.04 -6.49
C GLY A 152 -6.77 -3.58 -6.61
N SER A 153 -7.47 -3.61 -5.48
CA SER A 153 -8.88 -4.00 -5.38
C SER A 153 -9.79 -2.78 -5.24
N GLU A 154 -11.09 -2.99 -5.48
CA GLU A 154 -12.11 -1.95 -5.27
C GLU A 154 -12.22 -1.57 -3.79
N MET A 155 -12.29 -0.27 -3.52
CA MET A 155 -12.07 0.28 -2.17
C MET A 155 -13.35 0.66 -1.42
N LEU A 156 -14.49 0.81 -2.12
CA LEU A 156 -15.70 1.40 -1.53
C LEU A 156 -16.81 0.40 -1.15
N SER A 157 -16.88 -0.77 -1.80
CA SER A 157 -17.95 -1.76 -1.53
C SER A 157 -17.91 -2.25 -0.07
N THR A 158 -19.05 -2.43 0.60
CA THR A 158 -19.12 -3.01 1.96
C THR A 158 -19.20 -4.53 1.98
N GLU A 159 -19.38 -5.18 0.82
CA GLU A 159 -19.60 -6.62 0.67
C GLU A 159 -18.57 -7.51 1.41
N PRO A 160 -17.26 -7.19 1.45
CA PRO A 160 -16.30 -8.01 2.19
C PRO A 160 -16.64 -8.12 3.69
N TYR A 161 -17.21 -7.06 4.28
CA TYR A 161 -17.59 -7.05 5.69
C TYR A 161 -18.89 -7.79 5.94
N ASP A 162 -19.84 -7.73 4.99
CA ASP A 162 -21.06 -8.54 5.07
C ASP A 162 -20.72 -10.03 5.11
N ARG A 163 -19.82 -10.49 4.24
CA ARG A 163 -19.33 -11.88 4.26
C ARG A 163 -18.65 -12.22 5.58
N ARG A 164 -17.82 -11.33 6.11
CA ARG A 164 -17.10 -11.53 7.39
C ARG A 164 -18.08 -11.66 8.56
N ILE A 165 -19.05 -10.76 8.66
CA ILE A 165 -20.07 -10.76 9.72
C ILE A 165 -20.90 -12.05 9.66
N LEU A 166 -21.29 -12.49 8.46
CA LEU A 166 -22.03 -13.73 8.27
C LEU A 166 -21.22 -14.98 8.59
N ALA A 167 -19.93 -15.01 8.24
CA ALA A 167 -19.06 -16.16 8.44
C ALA A 167 -18.55 -16.29 9.89
N ASP A 168 -18.09 -15.18 10.47
CA ASP A 168 -17.38 -15.15 11.76
C ASP A 168 -18.30 -14.73 12.93
N GLY A 169 -19.51 -14.23 12.64
CA GLY A 169 -20.45 -13.73 13.65
C GLY A 169 -20.01 -12.42 14.35
N GLU A 170 -18.97 -11.75 13.85
CA GLU A 170 -18.37 -10.54 14.44
C GLU A 170 -19.24 -9.29 14.20
N THR A 171 -20.39 -9.24 14.87
CA THR A 171 -21.40 -8.18 14.74
C THR A 171 -21.16 -6.96 15.63
N LYS A 172 -20.18 -7.04 16.55
CA LYS A 172 -19.90 -5.97 17.51
C LYS A 172 -19.44 -4.69 16.80
N SER A 173 -20.05 -3.57 17.15
CA SER A 173 -19.71 -2.22 16.68
C SER A 173 -19.26 -1.38 17.87
N TYR A 174 -18.12 -0.70 17.73
CA TYR A 174 -17.58 0.24 18.71
C TYR A 174 -17.95 1.70 18.38
N LEU A 175 -18.63 1.91 17.25
CA LEU A 175 -19.36 3.13 16.90
C LEU A 175 -20.88 2.97 17.12
N ALA A 176 -21.32 2.03 17.95
CA ALA A 176 -22.74 1.86 18.26
C ALA A 176 -23.31 3.12 18.95
N GLY A 177 -24.48 3.59 18.48
CA GLY A 177 -25.10 4.82 18.99
C GLY A 177 -24.53 6.14 18.43
N LYS A 178 -23.55 6.09 17.53
CA LYS A 178 -23.03 7.27 16.83
C LYS A 178 -23.49 7.28 15.38
N ASP A 179 -24.43 8.18 15.07
CA ASP A 179 -24.79 8.48 13.70
C ASP A 179 -23.70 9.37 13.09
N LEU A 180 -22.89 8.77 12.22
CA LEU A 180 -21.84 9.51 11.53
C LEU A 180 -22.49 10.47 10.53
N ILE A 181 -22.20 11.76 10.69
CA ILE A 181 -22.65 12.79 9.75
C ILE A 181 -22.21 12.40 8.33
N ARG A 182 -23.12 12.38 7.37
CA ARG A 182 -22.79 12.00 5.99
C ARG A 182 -21.80 13.00 5.38
N ARG A 183 -20.66 12.51 4.90
CA ARG A 183 -19.74 13.31 4.09
C ARG A 183 -20.30 13.46 2.68
N GLN A 184 -20.55 14.71 2.27
CA GLN A 184 -21.16 15.02 0.96
C GLN A 184 -20.33 14.48 -0.21
N GLU A 185 -19.04 14.81 -0.25
CA GLU A 185 -18.11 14.38 -1.28
C GLU A 185 -16.90 13.66 -0.67
N ARG A 186 -16.47 12.59 -1.34
CA ARG A 186 -15.22 11.90 -1.00
C ARG A 186 -14.05 12.62 -1.69
N PRO A 187 -12.89 12.72 -1.03
CA PRO A 187 -11.73 13.35 -1.64
C PRO A 187 -11.23 12.56 -2.85
N ALA A 188 -10.54 13.26 -3.74
CA ALA A 188 -9.76 12.63 -4.79
C ALA A 188 -8.62 11.81 -4.17
N MET A 189 -8.41 10.60 -4.68
CA MET A 189 -7.37 9.69 -4.23
C MET A 189 -6.27 9.53 -5.27
N GLY A 190 -5.06 9.21 -4.79
CA GLY A 190 -3.91 8.97 -5.63
C GLY A 190 -4.10 7.85 -6.66
N TRP A 191 -3.50 8.02 -7.84
CA TRP A 191 -3.42 6.98 -8.87
C TRP A 191 -2.53 5.79 -8.46
N HIS A 192 -1.60 5.96 -7.53
CA HIS A 192 -0.74 4.86 -7.10
C HIS A 192 -1.36 4.16 -5.90
N VAL A 193 -1.27 2.83 -5.85
CA VAL A 193 -1.82 2.04 -4.73
C VAL A 193 -0.98 2.18 -3.46
N VAL A 194 0.32 2.48 -3.62
CA VAL A 194 1.25 2.76 -2.52
C VAL A 194 2.20 3.91 -2.90
N PRO A 195 2.49 4.86 -1.99
CA PRO A 195 1.71 5.11 -0.78
C PRO A 195 0.28 5.56 -1.14
N GLN A 196 -0.72 5.10 -0.40
CA GLN A 196 -2.09 5.61 -0.55
C GLN A 196 -2.16 7.03 0.01
N ARG A 197 -2.58 7.98 -0.81
CA ARG A 197 -2.67 9.40 -0.44
C ARG A 197 -3.96 10.04 -0.91
N GLN A 198 -4.42 11.00 -0.12
CA GLN A 198 -5.47 11.92 -0.49
C GLN A 198 -4.87 13.05 -1.37
N LEU A 199 -5.63 13.53 -2.36
CA LEU A 199 -5.20 14.58 -3.30
C LEU A 199 -6.04 15.87 -3.20
N SER A 200 -7.21 15.82 -2.56
CA SER A 200 -8.07 16.99 -2.31
C SER A 200 -8.54 17.01 -0.87
N ASP A 201 -9.32 18.02 -0.47
CA ASP A 201 -9.94 18.12 0.87
C ASP A 201 -8.97 18.01 2.06
N PHE A 202 -7.77 18.58 1.91
CA PHE A 202 -6.79 18.58 2.99
C PHE A 202 -7.30 19.32 4.23
N ALA A 203 -6.88 18.86 5.41
CA ALA A 203 -7.13 19.57 6.65
C ALA A 203 -6.38 20.92 6.66
N SER A 204 -7.01 21.98 7.16
CA SER A 204 -6.30 23.23 7.44
C SER A 204 -5.25 23.02 8.53
N GLY A 205 -4.23 23.91 8.61
CA GLY A 205 -3.14 23.77 9.57
C GLY A 205 -3.61 23.57 11.02
N ASN A 206 -4.57 24.39 11.47
CA ASN A 206 -5.17 24.28 12.81
C ASN A 206 -5.91 22.94 13.04
N ILE A 207 -6.67 22.45 12.06
CA ILE A 207 -7.38 21.16 12.21
C ILE A 207 -6.39 19.98 12.20
N ARG A 208 -5.37 20.05 11.34
CA ARG A 208 -4.27 19.07 11.29
C ARG A 208 -3.52 19.01 12.61
N GLU A 209 -3.14 20.14 13.18
CA GLU A 209 -2.46 20.21 14.48
C GLU A 209 -3.32 19.61 15.60
N LYS A 210 -4.61 19.96 15.63
CA LYS A 210 -5.55 19.39 16.61
C LYS A 210 -5.72 17.87 16.43
N LEU A 211 -5.72 17.37 15.20
CA LEU A 211 -5.76 15.93 14.93
C LEU A 211 -4.51 15.23 15.44
N ILE A 212 -3.32 15.77 15.14
CA ILE A 212 -2.04 15.24 15.60
C ILE A 212 -1.99 15.22 17.13
N ASN A 213 -2.34 16.35 17.76
CA ASN A 213 -2.35 16.46 19.22
C ASN A 213 -3.38 15.51 19.86
N GLY A 214 -4.57 15.38 19.27
CA GLY A 214 -5.60 14.44 19.71
C GLY A 214 -5.14 12.99 19.61
N PHE A 215 -4.45 12.63 18.53
CA PHE A 215 -3.89 11.30 18.32
C PHE A 215 -2.82 10.97 19.37
N THR A 216 -1.91 11.90 19.66
CA THR A 216 -0.88 11.73 20.70
C THR A 216 -1.51 11.68 22.10
N ALA A 217 -2.49 12.56 22.38
CA ALA A 217 -3.18 12.61 23.66
C ALA A 217 -3.97 11.33 23.93
N LEU A 218 -4.59 10.73 22.92
CA LEU A 218 -5.31 9.46 23.03
C LEU A 218 -4.40 8.35 23.57
N ALA A 219 -3.16 8.28 23.09
CA ALA A 219 -2.17 7.33 23.60
C ALA A 219 -1.80 7.61 25.06
N ALA A 220 -1.55 8.88 25.38
CA ALA A 220 -1.15 9.31 26.72
C ALA A 220 -2.26 9.11 27.77
N GLN A 221 -3.52 9.21 27.37
CA GLN A 221 -4.68 9.00 28.25
C GLN A 221 -5.01 7.52 28.45
N ASN A 222 -4.56 6.66 27.52
CA ASN A 222 -4.83 5.22 27.56
C ASN A 222 -3.52 4.38 27.53
N PRO A 223 -2.57 4.61 28.45
CA PRO A 223 -1.26 3.93 28.43
C PRO A 223 -1.36 2.44 28.75
N HIS A 224 -2.45 2.02 29.39
CA HIS A 224 -2.74 0.62 29.67
C HIS A 224 -3.28 -0.14 28.45
N LEU A 225 -3.75 0.56 27.41
CA LEU A 225 -4.29 -0.01 26.17
C LEU A 225 -3.36 0.19 24.98
N THR A 226 -2.67 1.32 24.94
CA THR A 226 -1.97 1.78 23.74
C THR A 226 -0.57 2.32 24.02
N LYS A 227 0.27 2.34 22.99
CA LYS A 227 1.58 3.00 22.96
C LYS A 227 1.85 3.63 21.59
N LEU A 228 2.72 4.63 21.53
CA LEU A 228 3.18 5.22 20.28
C LEU A 228 4.51 4.62 19.85
N ALA A 229 4.65 4.36 18.55
CA ALA A 229 5.89 3.95 17.90
C ALA A 229 5.85 4.34 16.41
N PRO A 230 6.98 4.34 15.68
CA PRO A 230 6.95 4.47 14.22
C PRO A 230 6.07 3.40 13.58
N SER A 231 5.25 3.77 12.58
CA SER A 231 4.37 2.82 11.89
C SER A 231 5.16 1.76 11.11
N ASN A 232 4.65 0.53 11.10
CA ASN A 232 5.21 -0.57 10.31
C ASN A 232 4.98 -0.41 8.80
N LEU A 233 3.91 0.30 8.42
CA LEU A 233 3.49 0.48 7.03
C LEU A 233 3.86 1.86 6.46
N GLU A 234 4.10 2.81 7.35
CA GLU A 234 4.43 4.19 7.02
C GLU A 234 5.54 4.67 7.98
N ALA A 235 6.78 4.20 7.80
CA ALA A 235 7.89 4.42 8.74
C ALA A 235 8.18 5.88 9.11
N HIS A 236 7.65 6.84 8.34
CA HIS A 236 7.78 8.27 8.57
C HIS A 236 6.62 8.89 9.39
N ALA A 237 5.60 8.09 9.74
CA ALA A 237 4.45 8.45 10.54
C ALA A 237 4.49 7.83 11.94
N ASP A 238 3.82 8.50 12.89
CA ASP A 238 3.57 7.93 14.20
C ASP A 238 2.38 6.98 14.12
N GLY A 239 2.57 5.77 14.62
CA GLY A 239 1.55 4.76 14.79
C GLY A 239 1.12 4.62 16.25
N LEU A 240 -0.16 4.33 16.43
CA LEU A 240 -0.74 3.88 17.68
C LEU A 240 -0.75 2.35 17.66
N PHE A 241 -0.19 1.74 18.69
CA PHE A 241 -0.03 0.30 18.83
C PHE A 241 -0.73 -0.19 20.10
N VAL A 242 -1.11 -1.46 20.12
CA VAL A 242 -1.56 -2.14 21.34
C VAL A 242 -0.40 -2.17 22.35
N ALA A 243 -0.70 -1.84 23.63
CA ALA A 243 0.27 -1.90 24.71
C ALA A 243 0.69 -3.35 25.03
N ASP A 244 1.92 -3.56 25.50
CA ASP A 244 2.51 -4.90 25.65
C ASP A 244 1.77 -5.79 26.65
N GLY A 245 1.12 -5.19 27.65
CA GLY A 245 0.35 -5.87 28.70
C GLY A 245 -1.07 -6.30 28.30
N VAL A 246 -1.57 -5.91 27.12
CA VAL A 246 -2.92 -6.27 26.69
C VAL A 246 -2.94 -7.72 26.19
N VAL A 247 -3.75 -8.56 26.85
CA VAL A 247 -3.95 -9.96 26.46
C VAL A 247 -5.05 -10.03 25.41
N LEU A 248 -4.67 -10.38 24.18
CA LEU A 248 -5.58 -10.54 23.05
C LEU A 248 -5.42 -11.91 22.42
N PRO A 249 -6.46 -12.42 21.73
CA PRO A 249 -6.29 -13.55 20.83
C PRO A 249 -5.11 -13.32 19.89
N SER A 250 -4.28 -14.35 19.70
CA SER A 250 -3.05 -14.27 18.91
C SER A 250 -3.29 -13.71 17.51
N ALA A 251 -4.41 -14.09 16.88
CA ALA A 251 -4.83 -13.57 15.58
C ALA A 251 -4.93 -12.04 15.55
N ARG A 252 -5.57 -11.42 16.56
CA ARG A 252 -5.73 -9.96 16.64
C ARG A 252 -4.41 -9.25 16.93
N LYS A 253 -3.55 -9.82 17.77
CA LYS A 253 -2.20 -9.28 18.05
C LYS A 253 -1.27 -9.36 16.83
N GLN A 254 -1.48 -10.34 15.95
CA GLN A 254 -0.72 -10.50 14.72
C GLN A 254 -1.15 -9.53 13.61
N LEU A 255 -2.40 -9.03 13.63
CA LEU A 255 -2.85 -8.01 12.68
C LEU A 255 -1.92 -6.80 12.75
N LEU A 256 -1.25 -6.52 11.62
CA LEU A 256 -0.29 -5.43 11.47
C LEU A 256 0.77 -5.35 12.60
N LYS A 257 1.10 -6.49 13.21
CA LYS A 257 1.99 -6.60 14.38
C LYS A 257 1.57 -5.68 15.53
N GLY A 258 0.27 -5.54 15.76
CA GLY A 258 -0.31 -4.75 16.85
C GLY A 258 -0.47 -3.27 16.54
N GLU A 259 -0.17 -2.81 15.32
CA GLU A 259 -0.49 -1.45 14.89
C GLU A 259 -2.01 -1.29 14.75
N ILE A 260 -2.57 -0.33 15.47
CA ILE A 260 -4.00 0.01 15.49
C ILE A 260 -4.29 1.05 14.41
N ALA A 261 -3.51 2.13 14.39
CA ALA A 261 -3.70 3.25 13.49
C ALA A 261 -2.39 3.99 13.24
N HIS A 262 -2.31 4.76 12.17
CA HIS A 262 -1.26 5.77 11.99
C HIS A 262 -1.79 7.00 11.25
N ILE A 263 -1.16 8.14 11.52
CA ILE A 263 -1.57 9.44 10.97
C ILE A 263 -0.59 9.92 9.90
N HIS A 264 -1.10 10.36 8.74
CA HIS A 264 -0.32 11.00 7.69
C HIS A 264 0.00 12.45 8.04
N ARG A 265 0.79 12.63 9.11
CA ARG A 265 1.04 13.92 9.75
C ARG A 265 1.71 14.95 8.86
N MET A 266 2.38 14.56 7.76
CA MET A 266 3.22 15.47 6.97
C MET A 266 2.47 16.17 5.83
N LYS A 267 1.37 15.60 5.32
CA LYS A 267 0.73 16.07 4.08
C LYS A 267 -0.76 16.32 4.24
N ASP A 268 -1.56 15.26 4.27
CA ASP A 268 -3.01 15.33 4.11
C ASP A 268 -3.78 15.21 5.42
N ALA A 269 -3.16 14.70 6.49
CA ALA A 269 -3.79 14.45 7.78
C ALA A 269 -4.93 13.42 7.71
N SER A 270 -4.86 12.50 6.75
CA SER A 270 -5.64 11.25 6.77
C SER A 270 -5.07 10.26 7.77
N VAL A 271 -5.87 9.24 8.09
CA VAL A 271 -5.51 8.23 9.08
C VAL A 271 -5.76 6.84 8.49
N HIS A 272 -4.81 5.95 8.67
CA HIS A 272 -5.09 4.52 8.54
C HIS A 272 -5.46 3.94 9.90
N VAL A 273 -6.46 3.07 9.96
CA VAL A 273 -6.94 2.46 11.22
C VAL A 273 -7.56 1.09 10.96
N LEU A 274 -7.32 0.15 11.88
CA LEU A 274 -8.04 -1.14 11.96
C LEU A 274 -9.35 -0.95 12.71
N LEU A 275 -10.46 -1.36 12.10
CA LEU A 275 -11.80 -1.24 12.68
C LEU A 275 -12.52 -2.59 12.72
N ALA A 276 -13.53 -2.72 13.58
CA ALA A 276 -14.45 -3.85 13.51
C ALA A 276 -15.17 -3.87 12.14
N PRO A 277 -15.51 -5.05 11.58
CA PRO A 277 -16.23 -5.13 10.31
C PRO A 277 -17.52 -4.28 10.27
N ALA A 278 -18.29 -4.26 11.36
CA ALA A 278 -19.49 -3.44 11.49
C ALA A 278 -19.21 -1.94 11.46
N ASP A 279 -18.07 -1.49 12.01
CA ASP A 279 -17.66 -0.09 12.00
C ASP A 279 -17.10 0.32 10.63
N CYS A 280 -16.41 -0.58 9.93
CA CYS A 280 -15.96 -0.34 8.56
C CYS A 280 -17.16 0.02 7.66
N LYS A 281 -18.25 -0.74 7.74
CA LYS A 281 -19.49 -0.47 6.99
C LYS A 281 -20.01 0.94 7.25
N LYS A 282 -20.19 1.29 8.53
CA LYS A 282 -20.68 2.62 8.95
C LYS A 282 -19.82 3.74 8.39
N VAL A 283 -18.49 3.62 8.49
CA VAL A 283 -17.55 4.63 7.97
C VAL A 283 -17.68 4.78 6.45
N PHE A 284 -17.87 3.67 5.72
CA PHE A 284 -17.92 3.68 4.26
C PHE A 284 -19.25 4.23 3.75
N GLU A 285 -20.35 3.80 4.35
CA GLU A 285 -21.71 4.26 4.07
C GLU A 285 -21.85 5.76 4.37
N ALA A 286 -21.25 6.23 5.48
CA ALA A 286 -21.18 7.65 5.81
C ALA A 286 -20.21 8.44 4.90
N GLY A 287 -19.34 7.76 4.15
CA GLY A 287 -18.39 8.34 3.21
C GLY A 287 -17.15 8.95 3.85
N TRP A 288 -16.78 8.49 5.04
CA TRP A 288 -15.59 8.97 5.77
C TRP A 288 -14.33 8.17 5.52
N GLY A 289 -14.43 7.03 4.85
CA GLY A 289 -13.26 6.23 4.51
C GLY A 289 -13.49 5.28 3.35
N GLN A 290 -12.45 4.51 3.09
CA GLN A 290 -12.37 3.47 2.07
C GLN A 290 -11.31 2.43 2.47
N ARG A 291 -11.33 1.25 1.86
CA ARG A 291 -10.25 0.26 2.05
C ARG A 291 -8.93 0.73 1.46
N HIS A 292 -7.86 0.13 1.93
CA HIS A 292 -6.58 0.16 1.21
C HIS A 292 -6.67 -0.71 -0.07
N PRO A 293 -6.12 -0.26 -1.22
CA PRO A 293 -6.24 -1.00 -2.48
C PRO A 293 -5.64 -2.41 -2.42
N LEU A 294 -4.60 -2.61 -1.61
CA LEU A 294 -3.95 -3.93 -1.42
C LEU A 294 -4.57 -4.75 -0.27
N SER A 295 -5.67 -4.30 0.33
CA SER A 295 -6.39 -5.10 1.34
C SER A 295 -6.95 -6.38 0.73
N GLY A 296 -6.73 -7.51 1.41
CA GLY A 296 -7.13 -8.84 0.95
C GLY A 296 -6.25 -9.43 -0.15
N VAL A 297 -5.22 -8.73 -0.60
CA VAL A 297 -4.30 -9.18 -1.64
C VAL A 297 -3.04 -9.74 -0.97
N GLY A 298 -2.75 -11.01 -1.22
CA GLY A 298 -1.47 -11.60 -0.86
C GLY A 298 -0.44 -11.33 -1.96
N LEU A 299 0.67 -10.67 -1.63
CA LEU A 299 1.78 -10.55 -2.58
C LEU A 299 2.45 -11.93 -2.77
N PRO A 300 2.73 -12.37 -4.01
CA PRO A 300 3.36 -13.66 -4.27
C PRO A 300 4.75 -13.74 -3.66
N GLN A 301 5.05 -14.89 -3.04
CA GLN A 301 6.31 -15.18 -2.36
C GLN A 301 7.55 -15.07 -3.28
N ALA A 302 7.36 -15.15 -4.60
CA ALA A 302 8.39 -14.98 -5.62
C ALA A 302 9.02 -13.58 -5.66
N LEU A 303 8.41 -12.57 -5.03
CA LEU A 303 8.96 -11.21 -4.90
C LEU A 303 9.66 -10.96 -3.55
N GLY A 304 10.03 -12.02 -2.82
CA GLY A 304 10.97 -11.94 -1.69
C GLY A 304 10.40 -11.45 -0.35
N GLY A 305 9.12 -11.11 -0.29
CA GLY A 305 8.40 -10.90 0.97
C GLY A 305 7.50 -12.11 1.27
N GLY A 306 7.39 -12.51 2.53
CA GLY A 306 6.37 -13.48 2.93
C GLY A 306 4.96 -13.02 2.54
N VAL A 307 3.96 -13.90 2.69
CA VAL A 307 2.54 -13.57 2.44
C VAL A 307 2.07 -12.52 3.45
N PHE A 308 2.35 -11.25 3.15
CA PHE A 308 1.80 -10.11 3.87
C PHE A 308 0.43 -9.81 3.25
N VAL A 309 -0.63 -10.22 3.93
CA VAL A 309 -2.00 -9.89 3.55
C VAL A 309 -2.46 -8.75 4.44
N LEU A 310 -2.76 -7.62 3.81
CA LEU A 310 -3.31 -6.49 4.50
C LEU A 310 -4.78 -6.76 4.83
N PRO A 311 -5.24 -6.62 6.09
CA PRO A 311 -6.62 -6.91 6.45
C PRO A 311 -7.62 -6.06 5.67
N ALA A 312 -8.83 -6.59 5.43
CA ALA A 312 -9.93 -5.80 4.85
C ALA A 312 -10.39 -4.69 5.79
N GLU A 313 -10.19 -4.89 7.09
CA GLU A 313 -10.48 -3.96 8.18
C GLU A 313 -9.49 -2.79 8.27
N TYR A 314 -8.43 -2.81 7.46
CA TYR A 314 -7.46 -1.73 7.37
C TYR A 314 -8.02 -0.60 6.49
N VAL A 315 -8.60 0.39 7.16
CA VAL A 315 -9.36 1.48 6.55
C VAL A 315 -8.49 2.72 6.41
N PHE A 316 -8.59 3.39 5.27
CA PHE A 316 -8.15 4.77 5.06
C PHE A 316 -9.30 5.71 5.41
N VAL A 317 -9.13 6.52 6.45
CA VAL A 317 -10.06 7.55 6.89
C VAL A 317 -9.60 8.91 6.34
N TYR A 318 -10.51 9.60 5.67
CA TYR A 318 -10.22 10.89 5.04
C TYR A 318 -9.94 11.99 6.06
N ALA A 319 -9.15 12.97 5.65
CA ALA A 319 -8.80 14.10 6.49
C ALA A 319 -10.05 14.89 6.95
N PRO A 320 -10.10 15.33 8.21
CA PRO A 320 -11.15 16.21 8.70
C PRO A 320 -10.97 17.64 8.18
N ARG A 321 -12.06 18.25 7.69
CA ARG A 321 -12.07 19.65 7.21
C ARG A 321 -12.54 20.64 8.28
N THR A 322 -13.31 20.15 9.25
CA THR A 322 -14.02 20.96 10.26
C THR A 322 -13.77 20.40 11.65
N GLY A 323 -14.12 21.17 12.68
CA GLY A 323 -14.07 20.70 14.08
C GLY A 323 -14.96 19.48 14.32
N GLU A 324 -16.17 19.44 13.75
CA GLU A 324 -17.06 18.28 13.83
C GLU A 324 -16.45 17.05 13.15
N GLY A 325 -15.87 17.23 11.95
CA GLY A 325 -15.16 16.16 11.26
C GLY A 325 -13.98 15.64 12.06
N LEU A 326 -13.26 16.52 12.77
CA LEU A 326 -12.17 16.14 13.66
C LEU A 326 -12.66 15.25 14.81
N VAL A 327 -13.74 15.63 15.49
CA VAL A 327 -14.35 14.82 16.56
C VAL A 327 -14.74 13.45 16.03
N LEU A 328 -15.36 13.40 14.85
CA LEU A 328 -15.76 12.16 14.19
C LEU A 328 -14.56 11.28 13.84
N VAL A 329 -13.49 11.83 13.24
CA VAL A 329 -12.28 11.07 12.93
C VAL A 329 -11.65 10.52 14.21
N MET A 330 -11.57 11.32 15.29
CA MET A 330 -11.08 10.83 16.58
C MET A 330 -11.99 9.75 17.19
N ASP A 331 -13.31 9.81 16.99
CA ASP A 331 -14.24 8.76 17.38
C ASP A 331 -13.98 7.44 16.64
N ILE A 332 -13.69 7.52 15.33
CA ILE A 332 -13.29 6.35 14.54
C ILE A 332 -11.97 5.76 15.07
N VAL A 333 -10.97 6.60 15.38
CA VAL A 333 -9.69 6.12 15.93
C VAL A 333 -9.90 5.46 17.29
N ARG A 334 -10.72 6.05 18.19
CA ARG A 334 -11.07 5.42 19.47
C ARG A 334 -11.79 4.08 19.29
N ALA A 335 -12.69 3.97 18.31
CA ALA A 335 -13.33 2.70 17.98
C ALA A 335 -12.31 1.65 17.50
N GLY A 336 -11.28 2.06 16.75
CA GLY A 336 -10.17 1.17 16.39
C GLY A 336 -9.37 0.68 17.59
N VAL A 337 -9.10 1.57 18.56
CA VAL A 337 -8.48 1.17 19.85
C VAL A 337 -9.34 0.17 20.59
N ALA A 338 -10.63 0.47 20.74
CA ALA A 338 -11.59 -0.38 21.42
C ALA A 338 -11.71 -1.76 20.76
N TYR A 339 -11.74 -1.81 19.42
CA TYR A 339 -11.72 -3.04 18.64
C TYR A 339 -10.44 -3.85 18.87
N MET A 340 -9.29 -3.23 18.67
CA MET A 340 -8.00 -3.92 18.75
C MET A 340 -7.69 -4.39 20.16
N THR A 341 -8.16 -3.69 21.19
CA THR A 341 -7.91 -4.02 22.60
C THR A 341 -9.05 -4.78 23.29
N ASN A 342 -10.19 -4.95 22.60
CA ASN A 342 -11.44 -5.46 23.16
C ASN A 342 -11.92 -4.68 24.41
N SER A 343 -11.51 -3.40 24.54
CA SER A 343 -11.96 -2.51 25.61
C SER A 343 -13.26 -1.81 25.22
N ASN A 344 -14.14 -1.57 26.18
CA ASN A 344 -15.29 -0.66 26.00
C ASN A 344 -15.01 0.74 26.57
N GLU A 345 -13.89 0.91 27.28
CA GLU A 345 -13.47 2.15 27.92
C GLU A 345 -12.18 2.63 27.24
N VAL A 346 -12.33 3.62 26.38
CA VAL A 346 -11.22 4.34 25.73
C VAL A 346 -11.49 5.82 25.95
N HIS A 347 -10.64 6.47 26.72
CA HIS A 347 -10.78 7.87 27.10
C HIS A 347 -10.42 8.82 25.96
#